data_AF-A0A317FIT0-F1
#
_entry.id   AF-A0A317FIT0-F1
#
_cell.length_a   1.000
_cell.length_b   1.000
_cell.length_c   1.000
_cell.angle_alpha   90.00
_cell.angle_beta   90.00
_cell.angle_gamma   90.00
#
_symmetry.space_group_name_H-M   'P 1'
#
loop_
_entity.id
_entity.type
_entity.pdbx_description
1 polymer ?
#
loop_
_entity_poly.entity_id
_entity_poly.type
_entity_poly.pdbx_seq_one_letter_code
_entity_poly.pdbx_strand_id
1 'polypeptide(L)'
;MTGADLALALTVAAMVTLRGAGLLLGGVLRPDHPVIAWAAAVSVATLAAFVVLAIAVPGGLLATVPWPARVAGVLAGALGWRLFRGALLPALLTGLAGLMLSWWALG
;
A
#
# COMPACT_ATOMS: atom_id res chain seq x y z
N MET A 1 -10.63 -22.30 -24.61
CA MET A 1 -10.05 -21.44 -23.56
C MET A 1 -8.91 -20.67 -24.17
N THR A 2 -8.98 -19.34 -24.14
CA THR A 2 -7.86 -18.48 -24.57
C THR A 2 -6.76 -18.50 -23.51
N GLY A 3 -5.56 -18.02 -23.85
CA GLY A 3 -4.47 -17.88 -22.88
C GLY A 3 -4.83 -16.96 -21.70
N ALA A 4 -5.66 -15.94 -21.95
CA ALA A 4 -6.16 -15.04 -20.90
C ALA A 4 -7.10 -15.77 -19.92
N ASP A 5 -7.96 -16.66 -20.41
CA ASP A 5 -8.86 -17.44 -19.55
C ASP A 5 -8.08 -18.38 -18.63
N LEU A 6 -6.99 -18.99 -19.14
CA LEU A 6 -6.11 -19.85 -18.35
C LEU A 6 -5.36 -19.04 -17.29
N ALA A 7 -4.81 -17.88 -17.65
CA ALA A 7 -4.13 -16.99 -16.71
C ALA A 7 -5.07 -16.51 -15.59
N LEU A 8 -6.31 -16.16 -15.94
CA LEU A 8 -7.35 -15.79 -14.98
C LEU A 8 -7.68 -16.97 -14.05
N ALA A 9 -7.91 -18.16 -14.60
CA ALA A 9 -8.22 -19.36 -13.82
C ALA A 9 -7.08 -19.73 -12.85
N LEU A 10 -5.82 -19.68 -13.30
CA LEU A 10 -4.65 -19.90 -12.45
C LEU A 10 -4.52 -18.84 -11.36
N THR A 11 -4.82 -17.58 -11.66
CA THR A 11 -4.79 -16.49 -10.68
C THR A 11 -5.86 -16.71 -9.61
N VAL A 12 -7.09 -17.06 -10.02
CA VAL A 12 -8.19 -17.38 -9.10
C VAL A 12 -7.81 -18.56 -8.22
N ALA A 13 -7.30 -19.65 -8.80
CA ALA A 13 -6.87 -20.82 -8.05
C ALA A 13 -5.78 -20.47 -7.03
N ALA A 14 -4.73 -19.75 -7.44
CA ALA A 14 -3.65 -19.31 -6.56
C ALA A 14 -4.18 -18.45 -5.40
N MET A 15 -5.07 -17.49 -5.67
CA MET A 15 -5.65 -16.62 -4.64
C MET A 15 -6.52 -17.39 -3.65
N VAL A 16 -7.34 -18.33 -4.13
CA VAL A 16 -8.17 -19.19 -3.27
C VAL A 16 -7.29 -20.09 -2.40
N THR A 17 -6.28 -20.74 -2.99
CA THR A 17 -5.35 -21.60 -2.24
C THR A 17 -4.59 -20.82 -1.18
N LEU A 18 -4.07 -19.64 -1.52
CA LEU A 18 -3.34 -18.79 -0.59
C LEU A 18 -4.25 -18.32 0.56
N ARG A 19 -5.50 -17.95 0.26
CA ARG A 19 -6.47 -17.54 1.27
C ARG A 19 -6.86 -18.70 2.19
N GLY A 20 -7.07 -19.88 1.63
CA GLY A 20 -7.34 -21.10 2.38
C GLY A 20 -6.18 -21.47 3.31
N ALA A 21 -4.94 -21.44 2.80
CA ALA A 21 -3.74 -21.68 3.60
C ALA A 21 -3.63 -20.67 4.76
N GLY A 22 -3.88 -19.39 4.50
CA GLY A 22 -3.89 -18.34 5.54
C GLY A 22 -4.94 -18.58 6.63
N LEU A 23 -6.15 -19.01 6.25
CA LEU A 23 -7.22 -19.35 7.21
C LEU A 23 -6.87 -20.58 8.05
N LEU A 24 -6.29 -21.62 7.43
CA LEU A 24 -5.83 -22.82 8.14
C LEU A 24 -4.71 -22.48 9.13
N LEU A 25 -3.72 -21.69 8.69
CA LEU A 25 -2.65 -21.21 9.55
C LEU A 25 -3.19 -20.36 10.71
N GLY A 26 -4.13 -19.46 10.45
CA GLY A 26 -4.77 -18.65 11.49
C GLY A 26 -5.66 -19.42 12.46
N GLY A 27 -6.19 -20.58 12.05
CA GLY A 27 -6.97 -21.47 12.92
C GLY A 27 -6.10 -22.39 13.79
N VAL A 28 -4.90 -22.74 13.33
CA VAL A 28 -4.00 -23.69 14.02
C VAL A 28 -2.96 -22.97 14.89
N LEU A 29 -2.43 -21.84 14.43
CA LEU A 29 -1.39 -21.09 15.14
C LEU A 29 -1.99 -20.03 16.04
N ARG A 30 -1.46 -19.93 17.26
CA ARG A 30 -1.77 -18.82 18.17
C ARG A 30 -1.32 -17.49 17.54
N PRO A 31 -2.05 -16.38 17.73
CA PRO A 31 -1.70 -15.07 17.16
C PRO A 31 -0.28 -14.60 17.47
N ASP A 32 0.25 -14.96 18.64
CA ASP A 32 1.61 -14.59 19.08
C ASP A 32 2.72 -15.48 18.48
N HIS A 33 2.39 -16.39 17.55
CA HIS A 33 3.37 -17.30 16.98
C HIS A 33 4.37 -16.54 16.08
N PRO A 34 5.69 -16.80 16.20
CA PRO A 34 6.72 -16.05 15.48
C PRO A 34 6.58 -16.10 13.96
N VAL A 35 6.00 -17.18 13.41
CA VAL A 35 5.71 -17.31 11.98
C VAL A 35 4.67 -16.29 11.51
N ILE A 36 3.65 -15.99 12.33
CA ILE A 36 2.64 -14.97 12.01
C ILE A 36 3.27 -13.58 12.04
N ALA A 37 4.10 -13.29 13.05
CA ALA A 37 4.84 -12.03 13.13
C ALA A 37 5.79 -11.84 11.94
N TRP A 38 6.50 -12.89 11.54
CA TRP A 38 7.35 -12.88 10.34
C TRP A 38 6.54 -12.64 9.07
N ALA A 39 5.43 -13.37 8.87
CA ALA A 39 4.58 -13.21 7.69
C ALA A 39 3.96 -11.81 7.62
N ALA A 40 3.56 -11.24 8.76
CA ALA A 40 3.09 -9.86 8.86
C ALA A 40 4.20 -8.86 8.49
N ALA A 41 5.41 -9.04 9.01
CA ALA A 41 6.55 -8.18 8.69
C ALA A 41 6.89 -8.21 7.19
N VAL A 42 6.91 -9.39 6.56
CA VAL A 42 7.13 -9.55 5.11
C VAL A 42 6.03 -8.86 4.30
N SER A 43 4.77 -8.98 4.74
CA SER A 43 3.63 -8.33 4.07
C SER A 43 3.73 -6.82 4.14
N VAL A 44 4.09 -6.27 5.31
CA VAL A 44 4.32 -4.83 5.50
C VAL A 44 5.52 -4.34 4.69
N ALA A 45 6.62 -5.08 4.65
CA ALA A 45 7.79 -4.73 3.86
C ALA A 45 7.47 -4.70 2.36
N THR A 46 6.72 -5.68 1.86
CA THR A 46 6.24 -5.71 0.47
C THR A 46 5.33 -4.53 0.15
N LEU A 47 4.36 -4.22 1.02
CA LEU A 47 3.49 -3.06 0.86
C LEU A 47 4.29 -1.75 0.86
N ALA A 48 5.22 -1.59 1.80
CA ALA A 48 6.09 -0.42 1.87
C ALA A 48 6.93 -0.26 0.60
N ALA A 49 7.48 -1.36 0.07
CA ALA A 49 8.21 -1.35 -1.19
C ALA A 49 7.32 -0.87 -2.36
N PHE A 50 6.07 -1.34 -2.45
CA PHE A 50 5.14 -0.85 -3.48
C PHE A 50 4.77 0.62 -3.32
N VAL A 51 4.58 1.10 -2.09
CA VAL A 51 4.33 2.53 -1.83
C VAL A 51 5.54 3.36 -2.25
N VAL A 52 6.76 2.94 -1.89
CA VAL A 52 8.00 3.61 -2.31
C VAL A 52 8.14 3.59 -3.83
N LEU A 53 7.85 2.47 -4.49
CA LEU A 53 7.88 2.36 -5.95
C LEU A 53 6.87 3.31 -6.61
N ALA A 54 5.65 3.40 -6.09
CA ALA A 54 4.63 4.31 -6.60
C ALA A 54 5.04 5.79 -6.48
N ILE A 55 5.79 6.12 -5.42
CA ILE A 55 6.33 7.46 -5.23
C ILE A 55 7.50 7.70 -6.18
N ALA A 56 8.51 6.82 -6.20
CA ALA A 56 9.77 6.99 -6.93
C ALA A 56 9.63 6.85 -8.45
N VAL A 57 8.87 5.85 -8.90
CA VAL A 57 8.65 5.53 -10.33
C VAL A 57 7.15 5.54 -10.62
N PRO A 58 6.54 6.73 -10.71
CA PRO A 58 5.10 6.85 -10.87
C PRO A 58 4.69 6.44 -12.28
N GLY A 59 3.64 5.62 -12.37
CA GLY A 59 2.90 5.37 -13.61
C GLY A 59 1.62 6.20 -13.70
N GLY A 60 1.05 6.30 -14.90
CA GLY A 60 -0.27 6.91 -15.12
C GLY A 60 -0.33 8.39 -14.74
N LEU A 61 -1.44 8.81 -14.11
CA LEU A 61 -1.69 10.21 -13.74
C LEU A 61 -0.68 10.79 -12.73
N LEU A 62 0.00 9.95 -11.94
CA LEU A 62 1.02 10.43 -11.00
C LEU A 62 2.34 10.80 -11.69
N ALA A 63 2.55 10.38 -12.95
CA ALA A 63 3.74 10.73 -13.71
C ALA A 63 3.81 12.23 -14.05
N THR A 64 2.67 12.92 -14.09
CA THR A 64 2.59 14.36 -14.33
C THR A 64 2.88 15.21 -13.08
N VAL A 65 2.99 14.58 -11.91
CA VAL A 65 3.23 15.25 -10.63
C VAL A 65 4.74 15.32 -10.36
N PRO A 66 5.31 16.52 -10.12
CA PRO A 66 6.74 16.68 -9.89
C PRO A 66 7.15 16.00 -8.58
N TRP A 67 8.37 15.48 -8.54
CA TRP A 67 8.91 14.74 -7.39
C TRP A 67 8.76 15.47 -6.04
N PRO A 68 9.04 16.78 -5.93
CA PRO A 68 8.92 17.48 -4.65
C PRO A 68 7.48 17.52 -4.12
N ALA A 69 6.48 17.57 -5.01
CA ALA A 69 5.08 17.57 -4.61
C ALA A 69 4.64 16.21 -4.02
N ARG A 70 5.18 15.11 -4.55
CA ARG A 70 4.95 13.76 -4.02
C ARG A 70 5.51 13.63 -2.60
N VAL A 71 6.75 14.08 -2.39
CA VAL A 71 7.38 14.06 -1.07
C VAL A 71 6.63 14.96 -0.08
N ALA A 72 6.22 16.16 -0.51
CA ALA A 72 5.43 17.08 0.31
C ALA A 72 4.09 16.46 0.76
N GLY A 73 3.39 15.78 -0.15
CA GLY A 73 2.16 15.06 0.19
C GLY A 73 2.37 13.96 1.23
N VAL A 74 3.44 13.15 1.08
CA VAL A 74 3.78 12.09 2.05
C VAL A 74 4.09 12.68 3.43
N LEU A 75 4.90 13.74 3.48
CA LEU A 75 5.26 14.40 4.73
C LEU A 75 4.06 15.07 5.40
N ALA A 76 3.19 15.71 4.62
CA ALA A 76 1.96 16.32 5.12
C ALA A 76 1.01 15.27 5.70
N GLY A 77 0.87 14.11 5.04
CA GLY A 77 0.05 13.00 5.55
C GLY A 77 0.61 12.38 6.82
N ALA A 78 1.93 12.19 6.90
CA ALA A 78 2.61 11.73 8.11
C ALA A 78 2.45 12.72 9.27
N LEU A 79 2.53 14.02 8.99
CA LEU A 79 2.30 15.06 9.98
C LEU A 79 0.84 15.08 10.45
N GLY A 80 -0.13 14.94 9.55
CA GLY A 80 -1.54 14.82 9.90
C GLY A 80 -1.82 13.59 10.74
N TRP A 81 -1.26 12.44 10.38
CA TRP A 81 -1.37 11.22 11.20
C TRP A 81 -0.88 11.45 12.63
N ARG A 82 0.27 12.11 12.79
CA ARG A 82 0.84 12.45 14.10
C ARG A 82 -0.03 13.44 14.87
N LEU A 83 -0.53 14.49 14.20
CA LEU A 83 -1.33 15.55 14.81
C LEU A 83 -2.71 15.04 15.28
N PHE A 84 -3.33 14.17 14.49
CA PHE A 84 -4.63 13.58 14.78
C PHE A 84 -4.55 12.22 15.51
N ARG A 85 -3.43 11.98 16.22
CA ARG A 85 -3.23 10.82 17.13
C ARG A 85 -3.54 9.47 16.48
N GLY A 86 -3.17 9.30 15.22
CA GLY A 86 -3.32 8.05 14.49
C GLY A 86 -4.57 7.95 13.62
N ALA A 87 -5.41 8.99 13.55
CA ALA A 87 -6.58 8.98 12.69
C ALA A 87 -6.19 8.94 11.20
N LEU A 88 -6.68 7.93 10.48
CA LEU A 88 -6.38 7.69 9.07
C LEU A 88 -7.02 8.71 8.13
N LEU A 89 -8.29 9.10 8.39
CA LEU A 89 -9.00 10.03 7.52
C LEU A 89 -8.32 11.41 7.48
N PRO A 90 -7.96 12.03 8.63
CA PRO A 90 -7.24 13.30 8.63
C PRO A 90 -5.84 13.20 8.02
N ALA A 91 -5.14 12.07 8.22
CA ALA A 91 -3.85 11.82 7.59
C ALA A 91 -3.96 11.78 6.05
N LEU A 92 -4.99 11.13 5.53
CA LEU A 92 -5.25 11.09 4.09
C LEU A 92 -5.55 12.48 3.53
N LEU A 93 -6.41 13.25 4.21
CA LEU A 93 -6.80 14.59 3.77
C LEU A 93 -5.62 15.56 3.79
N THR A 94 -4.82 15.54 4.85
CA THR A 94 -3.62 16.39 4.97
C THR A 94 -2.56 16.03 3.93
N GLY A 95 -2.36 14.73 3.65
CA GLY A 95 -1.45 14.29 2.60
C GLY A 95 -1.89 14.71 1.20
N LEU A 96 -3.18 14.55 0.89
CA LEU A 96 -3.75 15.02 -0.38
C LEU A 96 -3.64 16.54 -0.51
N ALA A 97 -3.99 17.29 0.54
CA ALA A 97 -3.88 18.74 0.54
C ALA A 97 -2.43 19.20 0.31
N GLY A 98 -1.47 18.58 1.00
CA GLY A 98 -0.05 18.87 0.82
C GLY A 98 0.43 18.59 -0.61
N LEU A 99 -0.01 17.49 -1.21
CA LEU A 99 0.29 17.15 -2.61
C LEU A 99 -0.33 18.17 -3.57
N MET A 100 -1.59 18.56 -3.38
CA MET A 100 -2.24 19.54 -4.24
C MET A 100 -1.57 20.91 -4.13
N LEU A 101 -1.35 21.42 -2.92
CA LEU A 101 -0.73 22.73 -2.68
C LEU A 101 0.67 22.80 -3.30
N SER A 102 1.46 21.75 -3.16
CA SER A 102 2.80 21.68 -3.75
C SER A 102 2.78 21.49 -5.26
N TRP A 103 1.80 20.77 -5.81
CA TRP A 103 1.60 20.66 -7.26
C TRP A 103 1.27 22.02 -7.87
N TRP A 104 0.31 22.76 -7.29
CA TRP A 104 -0.06 24.12 -7.71
C TRP A 104 1.07 25.15 -7.56
N ALA A 105 2.03 24.92 -6.66
CA ALA A 105 3.16 25.82 -6.46
C ALA A 105 4.35 25.54 -7.41
N LEU A 106 4.41 24.34 -8.01
CA LEU A 106 5.54 23.86 -8.81
C LEU A 106 5.21 23.65 -10.29
N GLY A 107 3.92 23.70 -10.67
CA GLY A 107 3.43 23.66 -12.05
C GLY A 107 2.79 24.98 -12.46
#